data_AF-A0A7L5RQS4-F1
#
_entry.id   AF-A0A7L5RQS4-F1
#
_cell.length_a   1.000
_cell.length_b   1.000
_cell.length_c   1.000
_cell.angle_alpha   90.00
_cell.angle_beta   90.00
_cell.angle_gamma   90.00
#
_symmetry.space_group_name_H-M   'P 1'
#
loop_
_entity.id
_entity.type
_entity.pdbx_description
1 polymer ?
#
loop_
_entity_poly.entity_id
_entity_poly.type
_entity_poly.pdbx_seq_one_letter_code
_entity_poly.pdbx_strand_id
1 'polypeptide(L)' 'MNLIACDGQWTTDSSGAVRCTGTLQVVASDQINAGHPGITSAEINELMPYVVLLFATVFVIRVAGKAIK' A
#
# COMPACT_ATOMS: atom_id res chain seq x y z
N MET A 1 6.70 -12.16 -14.32
CA MET A 1 6.24 -11.27 -15.41
C MET A 1 6.98 -9.95 -15.21
N ASN A 2 7.32 -9.23 -16.27
CA ASN A 2 8.02 -7.95 -16.16
C ASN A 2 7.03 -6.84 -16.50
N LEU A 3 7.00 -5.78 -15.69
CA LEU A 3 6.10 -4.65 -15.85
C LEU A 3 6.90 -3.47 -16.42
N ILE A 4 6.24 -2.65 -17.23
CA ILE A 4 6.85 -1.45 -17.79
C ILE A 4 6.39 -0.27 -16.95
N ALA A 5 7.32 0.37 -16.26
CA ALA A 5 7.09 1.62 -15.55
C ALA A 5 7.63 2.80 -16.37
N CYS A 6 7.09 3.99 -16.11
CA CYS A 6 7.57 5.24 -16.67
C CYS A 6 8.21 6.04 -15.52
N ASP A 7 9.44 6.53 -15.70
CA ASP A 7 10.10 7.43 -14.73
C ASP A 7 9.61 8.90 -14.84
N GLY A 8 8.57 9.12 -15.65
CA GLY A 8 7.88 10.39 -15.85
C GLY A 8 6.36 10.24 -15.70
N GLN A 9 5.60 10.92 -16.55
CA GLN A 9 4.13 10.81 -16.56
C GLN A 9 3.67 9.96 -17.74
N TRP A 10 2.66 9.14 -17.50
CA TRP A 10 1.89 8.51 -18.57
C TRP A 10 0.94 9.54 -19.16
N THR A 11 1.06 9.76 -20.47
CA THR A 11 0.22 10.67 -21.23
C THR A 11 -0.42 9.92 -22.38
N THR A 12 -1.52 10.44 -22.91
CA THR A 12 -2.15 9.92 -24.11
C THR A 12 -1.98 10.95 -25.21
N ASP A 13 -1.43 10.53 -26.36
CA ASP A 13 -1.29 11.44 -27.49
C ASP A 13 -2.62 11.63 -28.24
N SER A 14 -2.61 12.51 -29.24
CA SER A 14 -3.78 12.80 -30.08
C SER A 14 -4.25 11.62 -30.93
N SER A 15 -3.46 10.54 -31.01
CA SER A 15 -3.83 9.28 -31.67
C SER A 15 -4.42 8.26 -30.70
N GLY A 16 -4.49 8.57 -29.40
CA GLY A 16 -4.96 7.66 -28.35
C GLY A 16 -3.88 6.70 -27.84
N ALA A 17 -2.63 6.82 -28.30
CA ALA A 17 -1.54 5.97 -27.86
C ALA A 17 -0.98 6.44 -26.52
N VAL A 18 -0.71 5.48 -25.64
CA VAL A 18 -0.10 5.73 -24.33
C VAL A 18 1.39 6.00 -24.52
N ARG A 19 1.86 7.16 -24.07
CA ARG A 19 3.27 7.59 -24.14
C ARG A 19 3.79 7.95 -22.75
N CYS A 20 4.99 7.48 -22.46
CA CYS A 20 5.77 7.94 -21.31
C CYS A 20 6.50 9.23 -21.68
N THR A 21 6.41 10.28 -20.85
CA THR A 21 7.16 11.53 -21.05
C THR A 21 8.64 11.42 -20.66
N GLY A 22 9.02 10.30 -20.02
CA GLY A 22 10.39 9.98 -19.60
C GLY A 22 10.89 8.66 -20.21
N THR A 23 11.77 7.97 -19.49
CA THR A 23 12.33 6.66 -19.84
C THR A 23 11.42 5.53 -19.38
N LEU A 24 11.28 4.52 -20.25
CA LEU A 24 10.64 3.26 -19.88
C LEU A 24 11.63 2.42 -19.07
N GLN A 25 11.20 2.03 -17.88
CA GLN A 25 11.96 1.16 -16.99
C GLN A 25 11.27 -0.19 -16.88
N VAL A 26 12.02 -1.27 -17.02
CA VAL A 26 11.51 -2.62 -16.81
C VAL A 26 11.62 -2.94 -15.33
N VAL A 27 10.48 -3.04 -14.65
CA VAL A 27 10.38 -3.33 -13.23
C VAL A 27 9.90 -4.77 -13.07
N ALA A 28 10.65 -5.55 -12.30
CA ALA A 28 10.23 -6.91 -11.97
C ALA A 28 8.96 -6.85 -11.09
N SER A 29 7.96 -7.71 -11.34
CA SER A 29 6.66 -7.64 -10.65
C SER A 29 6.75 -7.75 -9.12
N ASP A 30 7.81 -8.35 -8.59
CA ASP A 30 8.12 -8.43 -7.16
C ASP A 30 8.52 -7.07 -6.56
N GLN A 31 9.15 -6.19 -7.35
CA GLN A 31 9.56 -4.85 -6.92
C GLN A 31 8.38 -3.87 -6.78
N ILE A 32 7.26 -4.11 -7.47
CA ILE A 32 6.04 -3.30 -7.29
C ILE A 32 5.36 -3.61 -5.94
N ASN A 33 5.49 -4.85 -5.45
CA ASN A 33 5.01 -5.21 -4.10
C ASN A 33 6.04 -4.89 -3.00
N ALA A 34 7.33 -4.85 -3.32
CA ALA A 34 8.36 -4.35 -2.41
C ALA A 34 8.28 -2.82 -2.20
N GLY A 35 7.69 -2.10 -3.16
CA GLY A 35 7.36 -0.69 -3.07
C GLY A 35 5.85 -0.45 -2.91
N HIS A 36 5.23 -0.95 -1.83
CA HIS A 36 3.92 -0.44 -1.40
C HIS A 36 3.99 1.09 -1.32
N PRO A 37 3.30 1.87 -2.16
CA PRO A 37 3.25 3.32 -1.99
C PRO A 37 2.08 3.59 -1.03
N GLY A 38 2.34 3.44 0.26
CA GLY A 38 1.35 3.83 1.25
C GLY A 38 1.89 3.84 2.66
N ILE A 39 2.84 2.95 2.95
CA ILE A 39 3.43 2.89 4.28
C ILE A 39 4.83 2.24 4.22
N THR A 40 5.81 2.95 4.75
CA THR A 40 7.19 2.48 4.96
C THR A 40 7.24 1.51 6.14
N SER A 41 8.31 0.70 6.23
CA SER A 41 8.53 -0.18 7.38
C SER A 41 8.62 0.58 8.71
N ALA A 42 9.09 1.83 8.68
CA ALA A 42 9.12 2.71 9.85
C ALA A 42 7.70 3.09 10.29
N GLU A 43 6.86 3.53 9.36
CA GLU A 43 5.46 3.86 9.63
C GLU A 43 4.66 2.64 10.10
N ILE A 44 4.96 1.42 9.61
CA ILE A 44 4.36 0.18 10.13
C ILE A 44 4.71 -0.02 11.61
N ASN A 45 5.98 0.16 11.97
CA ASN A 45 6.43 0.01 13.36
C ASN A 45 5.79 1.05 14.29
N GLU A 46 5.52 2.26 13.80
CA GLU A 46 4.80 3.28 14.55
C GLU A 46 3.29 3.01 14.64
N LEU A 47 2.67 2.45 13.60
CA LEU A 47 1.21 2.23 13.55
C LEU A 47 0.77 0.95 14.28
N MET A 48 1.59 -0.10 14.25
CA MET A 48 1.35 -1.39 14.91
C MET A 48 0.87 -1.30 16.37
N PRO A 49 1.52 -0.54 17.28
CA PRO A 49 1.07 -0.46 18.68
C PRO A 49 -0.35 0.12 18.82
N TYR A 50 -0.73 1.10 17.99
CA TYR A 50 -2.06 1.70 18.03
C TYR A 50 -3.14 0.71 17.56
N VAL A 51 -2.84 -0.07 16.51
CA VAL A 51 -3.75 -1.11 16.01
C VAL A 51 -3.98 -2.18 17.08
N VAL A 52 -2.91 -2.64 17.74
CA VAL A 52 -2.99 -3.64 18.83
C VAL A 52 -3.81 -3.10 20.00
N LEU A 53 -3.60 -1.83 20.38
CA LEU A 53 -4.36 -1.20 21.46
C LEU A 53 -5.85 -1.15 21.15
N LEU A 54 -6.22 -0.69 19.94
CA LEU A 54 -7.62 -0.62 19.49
C LEU A 54 -8.29 -1.98 19.51
N PHE A 55 -7.60 -3.00 19.00
CA PHE A 55 -8.08 -4.38 19.03
C PHE A 55 -8.30 -4.88 20.46
N ALA A 56 -7.32 -4.67 21.35
CA ALA A 56 -7.41 -5.08 22.74
C ALA A 56 -8.58 -4.38 23.46
N THR A 57 -8.79 -3.07 23.24
CA THR A 57 -9.91 -2.33 23.82
C THR A 57 -11.26 -2.90 23.38
N VAL A 58 -11.46 -3.11 22.08
CA VAL A 58 -12.71 -3.69 21.55
C VAL A 58 -12.94 -5.10 22.11
N PHE A 59 -11.88 -5.91 22.18
CA PHE A 59 -11.95 -7.27 22.71
C PHE A 59 -12.35 -7.28 24.19
N VAL A 60 -11.71 -6.45 25.03
CA VAL A 60 -12.05 -6.35 26.47
C VAL A 60 -13.51 -5.93 26.66
N ILE A 61 -13.98 -4.93 25.92
CA ILE A 61 -15.39 -4.49 26.00
C ILE A 61 -16.34 -5.63 25.61
N ARG A 62 -16.02 -6.37 24.54
CA ARG A 62 -16.84 -7.50 24.08
C ARG A 62 -16.85 -8.67 25.07
N VAL A 63 -15.70 -8.99 25.66
CA VAL A 63 -15.60 -10.06 26.66
C VAL A 63 -16.31 -9.66 27.95
N ALA A 64 -16.10 -8.45 28.45
CA ALA A 64 -16.82 -7.94 29.61
C ALA A 64 -18.34 -7.91 29.37
N GLY A 65 -18.78 -7.42 28.21
CA GLY A 65 -20.20 -7.43 27.83
C GLY A 65 -20.80 -8.83 27.69
N LYS A 66 -19.99 -9.85 27.40
CA LYS A 66 -20.42 -11.26 27.38
C LYS A 66 -20.42 -11.89 28.77
N ALA A 67 -19.55 -11.44 29.68
CA ALA A 67 -19.47 -11.95 31.05
C ALA A 67 -20.53 -11.34 31.99
N ILE A 68 -21.09 -10.18 31.63
CA ILE A 68 -22.12 -9.46 32.39
C ILE A 68 -23.55 -9.82 31.93
N LYS A 69 -23.68 -10.70 30.93
CA LYS A 69 -24.96 -11.23 30.42
C LYS A 69 -25.08 -12.71 30.76
#